data_AF-A0A2E5WGC2-F1
#
_entry.id   AF-A0A2E5WGC2-F1
#
_cell.length_a   1.000
_cell.length_b   1.000
_cell.length_c   1.000
_cell.angle_alpha   90.00
_cell.angle_beta   90.00
_cell.angle_gamma   90.00
#
_symmetry.space_group_name_H-M   'P 1'
#
loop_
_entity.id
_entity.type
_entity.pdbx_description
1 polymer ?
#
loop_
_entity_poly.entity_id
_entity_poly.type
_entity_poly.pdbx_seq_one_letter_code
_entity_poly.pdbx_strand_id
1 'polypeptide(L)'
;MARASLYNVIRKTHLYSGLVLLVFVVMYFVTGYPITHNQWFDAQDPVKTERTVAIPSIEADEIREYSAHLQEHLEIRGKRTTAREWHFEYFRSGIFHEVDLVANGDSARVVTQQFGWQRTMVGFHRMHNYGGGGIYELWVLYYDLASLSLILFALIGICL
;
A
#
# COMPACT_ATOMS: atom_id res chain seq x y z
N MET A 1 31.13 18.46 31.39
CA MET A 1 31.08 17.79 30.05
C MET A 1 29.77 17.03 29.80
N ALA A 2 29.29 16.17 30.71
CA ALA A 2 28.09 15.36 30.48
C ALA A 2 26.81 16.14 30.12
N ARG A 3 26.54 17.29 30.75
CA ARG A 3 25.34 18.11 30.47
C ARG A 3 25.32 18.70 29.06
N ALA A 4 26.46 19.18 28.56
CA ALA A 4 26.57 19.70 27.19
C ALA A 4 26.40 18.59 26.15
N SER A 5 26.87 17.37 26.46
CA SER A 5 26.67 16.19 25.62
C SER A 5 25.19 15.80 25.53
N LEU A 6 24.49 15.76 26.67
CA LEU A 6 23.07 15.40 26.73
C LEU A 6 22.18 16.39 25.96
N TYR A 7 22.38 17.69 26.16
CA TYR A 7 21.66 18.74 25.44
C TYR A 7 21.81 18.60 23.92
N ASN A 8 23.03 18.31 23.44
CA ASN A 8 23.28 18.10 22.02
C ASN A 8 22.54 16.88 21.46
N VAL A 9 22.44 15.79 22.22
CA VAL A 9 21.67 14.59 21.83
C VAL A 9 20.19 14.94 21.73
N ILE A 10 19.61 15.56 22.76
CA ILE A 10 18.22 16.00 22.80
C ILE A 10 17.89 16.87 21.58
N ARG A 11 18.71 17.91 21.33
CA ARG A 11 18.53 18.81 20.19
C ARG A 11 18.59 18.10 18.84
N LYS A 12 19.56 17.17 18.66
CA LYS A 12 19.68 16.40 17.41
C LYS A 12 18.47 15.50 17.21
N THR A 13 18.04 14.78 18.25
CA THR A 13 16.88 13.90 18.15
C THR A 13 15.62 14.69 17.79
N HIS A 14 15.36 15.82 18.45
CA HIS A 14 14.23 16.69 18.12
C HIS A 14 14.27 17.15 16.65
N LEU A 15 15.43 17.60 16.17
CA LEU A 15 15.59 18.06 14.79
C LEU A 15 15.37 16.93 13.77
N TYR A 16 15.94 15.74 14.01
CA TYR A 16 15.76 14.61 13.09
C TYR A 16 14.34 14.06 13.12
N SER A 17 13.69 13.99 14.28
CA SER A 17 12.28 13.65 14.37
C SER A 17 11.42 14.65 13.59
N GLY A 18 11.70 15.95 13.71
CA GLY A 18 11.03 17.00 12.94
C GLY A 18 11.22 16.84 11.44
N LEU A 19 12.41 16.43 10.98
CA LEU A 19 12.68 16.19 9.57
C LEU A 19 11.89 14.99 9.03
N VAL A 20 11.82 13.88 9.77
CA VAL A 20 10.99 12.72 9.39
C VAL A 20 9.52 13.14 9.26
N LEU A 21 9.00 13.88 10.24
CA LEU A 21 7.63 14.38 10.22
C LEU A 21 7.37 15.33 9.05
N LEU A 22 8.33 16.19 8.71
CA LEU A 22 8.22 17.08 7.54
C LEU A 22 8.06 16.28 6.25
N VAL A 23 8.89 15.24 6.04
CA VAL A 23 8.75 14.35 4.87
C VAL A 23 7.36 13.70 4.88
N PHE A 24 6.84 13.34 6.05
CA PHE A 24 5.54 12.66 6.17
C PHE A 24 4.41 13.60 5.79
N VAL A 25 4.43 14.83 6.28
CA VAL A 25 3.46 15.88 5.93
C VAL A 25 3.51 16.19 4.44
N VAL A 26 4.70 16.34 3.85
CA VAL A 26 4.86 16.60 2.41
C VAL A 26 4.29 15.45 1.59
N MET A 27 4.64 14.21 1.92
CA MET A 27 4.08 13.01 1.26
C MET A 27 2.56 12.98 1.37
N TYR A 28 2.02 13.18 2.58
CA TYR A 28 0.58 13.12 2.85
C TYR A 28 -0.17 14.21 2.09
N PHE A 29 0.40 15.42 2.02
CA PHE A 29 -0.14 16.53 1.24
C PHE A 29 -0.13 16.20 -0.26
N VAL A 30 1.00 15.77 -0.81
CA VAL A 30 1.14 15.48 -2.25
C VAL A 30 0.21 14.34 -2.70
N THR A 31 0.04 13.32 -1.86
CA THR A 31 -0.85 12.18 -2.16
C THR A 31 -2.33 12.47 -1.85
N GLY A 32 -2.62 13.36 -0.89
CA GLY A 32 -3.98 13.75 -0.51
C GLY A 32 -4.56 14.85 -1.38
N TYR A 33 -3.74 15.72 -1.96
CA TYR A 33 -4.18 16.81 -2.81
C TYR A 33 -5.05 16.35 -4.01
N PRO A 34 -4.72 15.26 -4.72
CA PRO A 34 -5.59 14.69 -5.76
C PRO A 34 -6.91 14.12 -5.27
N ILE A 35 -7.04 13.80 -3.97
CA ILE A 35 -8.29 13.33 -3.35
C ILE A 35 -9.23 14.53 -3.15
N THR A 36 -8.71 15.62 -2.57
CA THR A 36 -9.50 16.82 -2.26
C THR A 36 -9.90 17.58 -3.53
N HIS A 37 -9.01 17.65 -4.51
CA HIS A 37 -9.22 18.39 -5.76
C HIS A 37 -9.42 17.46 -6.94
N ASN A 38 -10.19 16.37 -6.75
CA ASN A 38 -10.35 15.34 -7.79
C ASN A 38 -10.84 15.89 -9.14
N GLN A 39 -11.66 16.95 -9.12
CA GLN A 39 -12.20 17.66 -10.28
C GLN A 39 -11.16 18.48 -11.08
N TRP A 40 -10.00 18.78 -10.49
CA TRP A 40 -8.89 19.46 -11.19
C TRP A 40 -8.04 18.51 -12.02
N PHE A 41 -8.29 17.21 -11.88
CA PHE A 41 -7.60 16.16 -12.58
C PHE A 41 -8.62 15.40 -13.41
N ASP A 42 -8.39 15.32 -14.72
CA ASP A 42 -9.27 14.54 -15.58
C ASP A 42 -9.25 13.09 -15.11
N ALA A 43 -10.41 12.61 -14.65
CA ALA A 43 -10.57 11.24 -14.23
C ALA A 43 -10.45 10.35 -15.47
N GLN A 44 -9.27 9.78 -15.67
CA GLN A 44 -9.07 8.79 -16.71
C GLN A 44 -9.71 7.48 -16.27
N ASP A 45 -10.56 6.93 -17.14
CA ASP A 45 -11.04 5.58 -16.97
C ASP A 45 -9.86 4.60 -16.96
N PRO A 46 -9.90 3.57 -16.10
CA PRO A 46 -8.84 2.59 -16.09
C PRO A 46 -8.77 1.87 -17.44
N VAL A 47 -7.54 1.62 -17.90
CA VAL A 47 -7.33 0.70 -19.02
C VAL A 47 -7.66 -0.70 -18.51
N LYS A 48 -8.70 -1.29 -19.08
CA LYS A 48 -9.17 -2.64 -18.72
C LYS A 48 -8.66 -3.64 -19.74
N THR A 49 -8.00 -4.68 -19.24
CA THR A 49 -7.63 -5.86 -20.03
C THR A 49 -8.28 -7.08 -19.40
N GLU A 50 -9.04 -7.82 -20.19
CA GLU A 50 -9.69 -9.06 -19.77
C GLU A 50 -9.07 -10.23 -20.52
N ARG A 51 -8.81 -11.32 -19.78
CA ARG A 51 -8.35 -12.58 -20.37
C ARG A 51 -8.91 -13.76 -19.58
N THR A 52 -9.14 -14.86 -20.28
CA THR A 52 -9.46 -16.15 -19.65
C THR A 52 -8.21 -17.02 -19.68
N VAL A 53 -7.87 -17.60 -18.53
CA VAL A 53 -6.67 -18.44 -18.36
C VAL A 53 -7.09 -19.78 -17.78
N ALA A 54 -6.50 -20.87 -18.28
CA ALA A 54 -6.67 -22.19 -17.69
C ALA A 54 -5.97 -22.24 -16.32
N ILE A 55 -6.68 -22.73 -15.31
CA ILE A 55 -6.16 -22.87 -13.95
C ILE A 55 -5.92 -24.35 -13.68
N PRO A 56 -4.72 -24.75 -13.22
CA PRO A 56 -4.50 -26.13 -12.82
C PRO A 56 -5.44 -26.49 -11.67
N SER A 57 -5.86 -27.75 -11.57
CA SER A 57 -6.56 -28.23 -10.39
C SER A 57 -5.66 -28.04 -9.17
N ILE A 58 -6.00 -27.07 -8.31
CA ILE A 58 -5.28 -26.78 -7.07
C ILE A 58 -6.04 -27.46 -5.94
N GLU A 59 -5.44 -28.49 -5.35
CA GLU A 59 -5.89 -29.03 -4.06
C GLU A 59 -5.40 -28.08 -2.96
N ALA A 60 -6.23 -27.13 -2.57
CA ALA A 60 -5.98 -26.27 -1.41
C ALA A 60 -7.18 -26.30 -0.48
N ASP A 61 -6.93 -26.66 0.77
CA ASP A 61 -7.95 -26.73 1.81
C ASP A 61 -8.33 -25.33 2.32
N GLU A 62 -7.46 -24.34 2.12
CA GLU A 62 -7.67 -22.95 2.50
C GLU A 62 -7.72 -21.98 1.30
N ILE A 63 -8.73 -21.11 1.27
CA ILE A 63 -8.87 -19.99 0.31
C ILE A 63 -7.61 -19.10 0.25
N ARG A 64 -6.85 -19.02 1.35
CA ARG A 64 -5.59 -18.28 1.41
C ARG A 64 -4.48 -18.93 0.58
N GLU A 65 -4.33 -20.24 0.69
CA GLU A 65 -3.33 -20.99 -0.07
C GLU A 65 -3.68 -20.98 -1.55
N TYR A 66 -4.97 -21.18 -1.87
CA TYR A 66 -5.47 -21.07 -3.25
C TYR A 66 -5.15 -19.70 -3.86
N SER A 67 -5.38 -18.63 -3.11
CA SER A 67 -5.07 -17.27 -3.55
C SER A 67 -3.57 -17.06 -3.80
N ALA A 68 -2.70 -17.60 -2.95
CA ALA A 68 -1.24 -17.52 -3.15
C ALA A 68 -0.81 -18.24 -4.43
N HIS A 69 -1.37 -19.43 -4.69
CA HIS A 69 -1.14 -20.17 -5.93
C HIS A 69 -1.64 -19.40 -7.17
N LEU A 70 -2.80 -18.75 -7.10
CA LEU A 70 -3.28 -17.89 -8.18
C LEU A 70 -2.33 -16.71 -8.43
N GLN A 71 -1.80 -16.08 -7.39
CA GLN A 71 -0.86 -14.97 -7.54
C GLN A 71 0.44 -15.42 -8.20
N GLU A 72 0.95 -16.60 -7.83
CA GLU A 72 2.14 -17.19 -8.45
C GLU A 72 1.89 -17.56 -9.91
N HIS A 73 0.85 -18.36 -10.19
CA HIS A 73 0.53 -18.87 -11.52
C HIS A 73 0.16 -17.77 -12.52
N LEU A 74 -0.56 -16.74 -12.08
CA LEU A 74 -0.98 -15.62 -12.93
C LEU A 74 0.00 -14.45 -12.91
N GLU A 75 1.10 -14.56 -12.17
CA GLU A 75 2.10 -13.50 -11.92
C GLU A 75 1.49 -12.21 -11.36
N ILE A 76 0.41 -12.33 -10.58
CA ILE A 76 -0.34 -11.20 -10.02
C ILE A 76 0.35 -10.68 -8.75
N ARG A 77 0.79 -9.42 -8.81
CA ARG A 77 1.36 -8.73 -7.65
C ARG A 77 0.31 -7.85 -6.97
N GLY A 78 0.37 -7.79 -5.66
CA GLY A 78 -0.48 -6.93 -4.86
C GLY A 78 -0.94 -7.61 -3.59
N LYS A 79 -1.65 -6.85 -2.77
CA LYS A 79 -2.28 -7.34 -1.56
C LYS A 79 -3.68 -7.82 -1.88
N ARG A 80 -4.06 -8.98 -1.36
CA ARG A 80 -5.45 -9.45 -1.43
C ARG A 80 -6.35 -8.54 -0.59
N THR A 81 -7.43 -8.06 -1.20
CA THR A 81 -8.39 -7.15 -0.58
C THR A 81 -9.68 -7.87 -0.21
N THR A 82 -10.20 -8.67 -1.14
CA THR A 82 -11.41 -9.48 -0.94
C THR A 82 -11.16 -10.91 -1.39
N ALA A 83 -11.71 -11.87 -0.64
CA ALA A 83 -11.88 -13.24 -1.07
C ALA A 83 -13.31 -13.67 -0.70
N ARG A 84 -14.15 -13.93 -1.72
CA ARG A 84 -15.52 -14.42 -1.55
C ARG A 84 -15.72 -15.61 -2.46
N GLU A 85 -15.88 -16.80 -1.88
CA GLU A 85 -16.02 -18.10 -2.56
C GLU A 85 -14.96 -18.34 -3.64
N TRP A 86 -15.16 -17.79 -4.84
CA TRP A 86 -14.34 -17.98 -6.03
C TRP A 86 -13.94 -16.68 -6.74
N HIS A 87 -14.10 -15.56 -6.04
CA HIS A 87 -13.76 -14.22 -6.48
C HIS A 87 -12.64 -13.66 -5.62
N PHE A 88 -11.54 -13.28 -6.26
CA PHE A 88 -10.35 -12.76 -5.61
C PHE A 88 -9.98 -11.39 -6.18
N GLU A 89 -9.75 -10.44 -5.27
CA GLU A 89 -9.36 -9.08 -5.63
C GLU A 89 -7.96 -8.79 -5.09
N TYR A 90 -7.05 -8.37 -5.97
CA TYR A 90 -5.68 -7.99 -5.64
C TYR A 90 -5.44 -6.53 -5.97
N PHE A 91 -4.99 -5.77 -4.96
CA PHE A 91 -4.72 -4.35 -5.11
C PHE A 91 -3.22 -4.05 -4.97
N ARG A 92 -2.73 -3.26 -5.91
CA ARG A 92 -1.43 -2.59 -5.85
C ARG A 92 -1.66 -1.13 -6.28
N SER A 93 -0.93 -0.18 -5.72
CA SER A 93 -1.06 1.22 -6.16
C SER A 93 -0.97 1.34 -7.69
N GLY A 94 -2.08 1.75 -8.31
CA GLY A 94 -2.21 1.91 -9.77
C GLY A 94 -2.65 0.68 -10.54
N ILE A 95 -2.76 -0.50 -9.93
CA ILE A 95 -3.21 -1.73 -10.59
C ILE A 95 -4.16 -2.51 -9.70
N PHE A 96 -5.31 -2.91 -10.25
CA PHE A 96 -6.24 -3.81 -9.60
C PHE A 96 -6.46 -5.03 -10.48
N HIS A 97 -6.39 -6.21 -9.86
CA HIS A 97 -6.70 -7.47 -10.50
C HIS A 97 -7.92 -8.09 -9.84
N GLU A 98 -8.86 -8.51 -10.67
CA GLU A 98 -10.04 -9.25 -10.29
C GLU A 98 -9.94 -10.63 -10.97
N VAL A 99 -10.06 -11.68 -10.17
CA VAL A 99 -9.96 -13.06 -10.62
C VAL A 99 -11.22 -13.80 -10.21
N ASP A 100 -12.04 -14.15 -11.19
CA ASP A 100 -13.24 -14.97 -11.01
C ASP A 100 -12.98 -16.38 -11.54
N LEU A 101 -13.18 -17.40 -10.73
CA LEU A 101 -13.14 -18.78 -11.24
C LEU A 101 -14.49 -19.13 -11.89
N VAL A 102 -14.41 -19.79 -13.04
CA VAL A 102 -15.58 -20.32 -13.73
C VAL A 102 -16.06 -21.57 -12.97
N ALA A 103 -17.37 -21.87 -13.02
CA ALA A 103 -18.06 -22.87 -12.19
C ALA A 103 -17.44 -24.29 -12.13
N ASN A 104 -16.55 -24.65 -13.06
CA ASN A 104 -15.86 -25.93 -13.07
C ASN A 104 -14.45 -25.88 -12.43
N GLY A 105 -13.95 -24.71 -12.02
CA GLY A 105 -12.61 -24.54 -11.43
C GLY A 105 -11.45 -24.58 -12.45
N ASP A 106 -11.70 -25.04 -13.67
CA ASP A 106 -10.66 -25.28 -14.69
C ASP A 106 -10.16 -24.00 -15.40
N SER A 107 -10.84 -22.87 -15.20
CA SER A 107 -10.46 -21.59 -15.80
C SER A 107 -10.84 -20.42 -14.91
N ALA A 108 -10.07 -19.34 -15.03
CA ALA A 108 -10.34 -18.07 -14.39
C ALA A 108 -10.46 -16.96 -15.42
N ARG A 109 -11.46 -16.09 -15.21
CA ARG A 109 -11.53 -14.78 -15.84
C ARG A 109 -10.68 -13.81 -15.02
N VAL A 110 -9.67 -13.24 -15.67
CA VAL A 110 -8.76 -12.28 -15.06
C VAL A 110 -9.00 -10.92 -15.69
N VAL A 111 -9.51 -9.98 -14.90
CA VAL A 111 -9.66 -8.58 -15.29
C VAL A 111 -8.54 -7.79 -14.63
N THR A 112 -7.76 -7.09 -15.44
CA THR A 112 -6.71 -6.17 -14.97
C THR A 112 -7.15 -4.75 -15.28
N GLN A 113 -7.18 -3.91 -14.24
CA GLN A 113 -7.47 -2.48 -14.36
C GLN A 113 -6.20 -1.71 -14.02
N GLN A 114 -5.68 -0.95 -14.99
CA GLN A 114 -4.57 -0.04 -14.77
C GLN A 114 -5.10 1.37 -14.64
N PHE A 115 -4.80 2.00 -13.50
CA PHE A 115 -5.24 3.36 -13.21
C PHE A 115 -4.17 4.38 -13.56
N GLY A 116 -4.62 5.57 -13.97
CA GLY A 116 -3.76 6.73 -14.14
C GLY A 116 -3.11 7.19 -12.83
N TRP A 117 -2.14 8.10 -12.95
CA TRP A 117 -1.32 8.58 -11.83
C TRP A 117 -2.15 9.14 -10.66
N GLN A 118 -3.28 9.80 -10.91
CA GLN A 118 -4.12 10.39 -9.87
C GLN A 118 -4.62 9.30 -8.90
N ARG A 119 -5.29 8.27 -9.43
CA ARG A 119 -5.80 7.14 -8.63
C ARG A 119 -4.66 6.33 -8.01
N THR A 120 -3.50 6.25 -8.66
CA THR A 120 -2.29 5.66 -8.08
C THR A 120 -1.85 6.41 -6.81
N MET A 121 -1.84 7.75 -6.85
CA MET A 121 -1.53 8.58 -5.68
C MET A 121 -2.56 8.42 -4.57
N VAL A 122 -3.86 8.34 -4.91
CA VAL A 122 -4.91 7.99 -3.94
C VAL A 122 -4.66 6.61 -3.33
N GLY A 123 -4.23 5.64 -4.15
CA GLY A 123 -3.85 4.30 -3.69
C GLY A 123 -2.70 4.33 -2.69
N PHE A 124 -1.66 5.12 -2.95
CA PHE A 124 -0.57 5.34 -1.99
C PHE A 124 -1.05 6.00 -0.71
N HIS A 125 -1.88 7.04 -0.81
CA HIS A 125 -2.42 7.74 0.35
C HIS A 125 -3.17 6.81 1.30
N ARG A 126 -3.94 5.88 0.73
CA ARG A 126 -4.75 4.91 1.46
C ARG A 126 -4.01 3.62 1.77
N MET A 127 -2.72 3.50 1.44
CA MET A 127 -1.96 2.30 1.72
C MET A 127 -1.76 2.18 3.23
N HIS A 128 -2.21 1.06 3.80
CA HIS A 128 -2.06 0.73 5.21
C HIS A 128 -1.94 -0.79 5.39
N ASN A 129 -1.46 -1.21 6.57
CA ASN A 129 -1.23 -2.61 6.97
C ASN A 129 -0.13 -3.35 6.17
N TYR A 130 0.49 -4.34 6.81
CA TYR A 130 1.46 -5.24 6.18
C TYR A 130 0.81 -6.19 5.14
N GLY A 131 1.62 -6.86 4.32
CA GLY A 131 1.18 -8.00 3.49
C GLY A 131 0.85 -7.70 2.01
N GLY A 132 1.65 -6.85 1.34
CA GLY A 132 1.51 -6.57 -0.10
C GLY A 132 2.85 -6.53 -0.86
N GLY A 133 3.89 -7.14 -0.29
CA GLY A 133 5.26 -7.13 -0.80
C GLY A 133 6.07 -5.91 -0.32
N GLY A 134 7.30 -5.78 -0.83
CA GLY A 134 8.29 -4.84 -0.28
C GLY A 134 7.86 -3.36 -0.27
N ILE A 135 7.03 -2.92 -1.20
CA ILE A 135 6.53 -1.53 -1.20
C ILE A 135 5.59 -1.26 -0.01
N TYR A 136 4.77 -2.24 0.38
CA TYR A 136 3.90 -2.13 1.55
C TYR A 136 4.73 -2.19 2.84
N GLU A 137 5.74 -3.06 2.89
CA GLU A 137 6.64 -3.14 4.06
C GLU A 137 7.41 -1.83 4.28
N LEU A 138 7.97 -1.26 3.21
CA LEU A 138 8.63 0.04 3.26
C LEU A 138 7.66 1.14 3.73
N TRP A 139 6.42 1.10 3.23
CA TRP A 139 5.40 2.06 3.60
C TRP A 139 5.00 1.97 5.07
N VAL A 140 4.82 0.76 5.60
CA VAL A 140 4.49 0.58 7.01
C VAL A 140 5.67 0.97 7.91
N LEU A 141 6.91 0.59 7.56
CA LEU A 141 8.10 1.03 8.28
C LEU A 141 8.18 2.56 8.34
N TYR A 142 7.82 3.23 7.25
CA TYR A 142 7.77 4.68 7.22
C TYR A 142 6.70 5.27 8.16
N TYR A 143 5.51 4.67 8.22
CA TYR A 143 4.48 5.02 9.19
C TYR A 143 4.93 4.81 10.63
N ASP A 144 5.61 3.69 10.93
CA ASP A 144 6.16 3.40 12.26
C ASP A 144 7.20 4.46 12.65
N LEU A 145 8.10 4.81 11.73
CA LEU A 145 9.12 5.83 11.94
C LEU A 145 8.51 7.23 12.15
N ALA A 146 7.49 7.60 11.37
CA ALA A 146 6.78 8.86 11.53
C ALA A 146 6.04 8.93 12.87
N SER A 147 5.38 7.83 13.27
CA SER A 147 4.66 7.74 14.55
C SER A 147 5.61 7.85 15.74
N LEU A 148 6.73 7.12 15.71
CA LEU A 148 7.78 7.24 16.72
C LEU A 148 8.36 8.66 16.75
N SER A 149 8.61 9.25 15.59
CA SER A 149 9.11 10.62 15.48
C SER A 149 8.15 11.64 16.06
N LEU A 150 6.82 11.45 15.92
CA LEU A 150 5.82 12.32 16.52
C LEU A 150 5.92 12.32 18.05
N ILE A 151 6.02 11.13 18.65
CA ILE A 151 6.16 10.96 20.10
C ILE A 151 7.46 11.61 20.59
N LEU A 152 8.58 11.30 19.94
CA LEU A 152 9.90 11.83 20.31
C LEU A 152 9.96 13.35 20.13
N PHE A 153 9.43 13.88 19.03
CA PHE A 153 9.40 15.31 18.75
C PHE A 153 8.66 16.08 19.85
N ALA A 154 7.47 15.60 20.24
CA ALA A 154 6.66 16.22 21.29
C ALA A 154 7.32 16.15 22.68
N LEU A 155 7.76 14.95 23.11
CA LEU A 155 8.35 14.76 24.44
C LEU A 155 9.66 15.53 24.59
N ILE A 156 10.52 15.49 23.57
CA ILE A 156 11.84 16.13 23.61
C ILE A 156 11.71 17.64 23.44
N GLY A 157 10.73 18.11 22.66
CA GLY A 157 10.46 19.54 22.48
C GLY A 157 10.08 20.25 23.79
N ILE A 158 9.44 19.55 24.73
CA ILE A 158 9.12 20.09 26.07
C ILE A 158 10.38 20.25 26.93
N CYS A 159 11.37 19.36 26.74
CA CYS A 159 12.60 19.34 27.53
C CYS A 159 13.71 20.25 26.97
N LEU A 160 13.47 20.90 25.83
CA LEU A 160 14.41 21.78 25.14
C LEU A 160 14.26 23.24 25.58
#